data_AF-A0A6J8ETH5-F1
#
_entry.id   AF-A0A6J8ETH5-F1
#
_cell.length_a   1.000
_cell.length_b   1.000
_cell.length_c   1.000
_cell.angle_alpha   90.00
_cell.angle_beta   90.00
_cell.angle_gamma   90.00
#
_symmetry.space_group_name_H-M   'P 1'
#
loop_
_entity.id
_entity.type
_entity.pdbx_description
1 polymer ?
#
loop_
_entity_poly.entity_id
_entity_poly.type
_entity_poly.pdbx_seq_one_letter_code
_entity_poly.pdbx_strand_id
1 'polypeptide(L)'
;MASKSFRIASTTSASETHSAPQKSKPYDWNLCLICQNSTEEQLQCPADSKRSNVGAGYISLSENLVRFNEIGCLPDSINLTILDDGSSIANTLVKNNAKFHKSCSLKFNSTKLKRAQKRQLLSDDVVEDSGQKKAHTRASLSCDVSLKEYVCFLCGSSSSDDTLHHVSTYNVDSRVRECAVKLQDTAILTKLAAVMG
;
A
#
# COMPACT_ATOMS: atom_id res chain seq x y z
N MET A 1 -51.96 8.01 56.78
CA MET A 1 -50.54 8.16 56.39
C MET A 1 -50.15 6.90 55.64
N ALA A 2 -50.01 6.97 54.31
CA ALA A 2 -49.78 5.82 53.45
C ALA A 2 -48.38 5.93 52.81
N SER A 3 -47.46 5.08 53.26
CA SER A 3 -46.09 5.00 52.73
C SER A 3 -46.07 4.11 51.49
N LYS A 4 -45.72 4.69 50.33
CA LYS A 4 -45.53 3.96 49.07
C LYS A 4 -44.04 3.58 48.94
N SER A 5 -43.74 2.29 48.94
CA SER A 5 -42.41 1.76 48.65
C SER A 5 -42.18 1.70 47.14
N PHE A 6 -41.09 2.30 46.67
CA PHE A 6 -40.59 2.15 45.29
C PHE A 6 -39.57 1.01 45.23
N ARG A 7 -39.72 0.10 44.27
CA ARG A 7 -38.71 -0.91 43.92
C ARG A 7 -37.88 -0.37 42.77
N ILE A 8 -36.56 -0.28 42.96
CA ILE A 8 -35.60 0.07 41.92
C ILE A 8 -35.29 -1.21 41.13
N ALA A 9 -35.54 -1.21 39.83
CA ALA A 9 -35.14 -2.28 38.92
C ALA A 9 -33.68 -2.07 38.51
N SER A 10 -32.82 -3.02 38.83
CA SER A 10 -31.44 -3.06 38.35
C SER A 10 -31.43 -3.59 36.91
N THR A 11 -31.21 -2.71 35.94
CA THR A 11 -30.90 -3.08 34.56
C THR A 11 -29.40 -3.34 34.43
N THR A 12 -29.00 -4.60 34.57
CA THR A 12 -27.69 -5.09 34.15
C THR A 12 -27.74 -5.34 32.64
N SER A 13 -27.28 -4.38 31.84
CA SER A 13 -26.99 -4.59 30.43
C SER A 13 -25.62 -5.24 30.30
N ALA A 14 -25.58 -6.57 30.36
CA ALA A 14 -24.44 -7.37 29.90
C ALA A 14 -24.79 -7.91 28.51
N SER A 15 -24.45 -7.14 27.48
CA SER A 15 -24.44 -7.64 26.10
C SER A 15 -23.15 -8.44 25.91
N GLU A 16 -23.15 -9.69 26.39
CA GLU A 16 -22.15 -10.69 26.00
C GLU A 16 -22.54 -11.26 24.64
N THR A 17 -22.01 -10.67 23.57
CA THR A 17 -21.93 -11.35 22.28
C THR A 17 -20.77 -12.35 22.38
N HIS A 18 -21.06 -13.55 22.87
CA HIS A 18 -20.15 -14.70 22.78
C HIS A 18 -20.05 -15.12 21.31
N SER A 19 -19.13 -14.49 20.58
CA SER A 19 -18.61 -15.02 19.32
C SER A 19 -17.78 -16.25 19.62
N ALA A 20 -18.18 -17.39 19.06
CA ALA A 20 -17.50 -18.68 19.18
C ALA A 20 -15.99 -18.55 18.91
N PRO A 21 -15.14 -19.33 19.61
CA PRO A 21 -13.70 -19.30 19.38
C PRO A 21 -13.42 -19.88 17.99
N GLN A 22 -13.09 -19.00 17.04
CA GLN A 22 -12.50 -19.45 15.78
C GLN A 22 -11.15 -20.10 16.12
N LYS A 23 -11.05 -21.43 15.98
CA LYS A 23 -9.78 -22.15 16.05
C LYS A 23 -8.90 -21.64 14.91
N SER A 24 -8.08 -20.63 15.20
CA SER A 24 -7.04 -20.15 14.29
C SER A 24 -6.01 -21.26 14.10
N LYS A 25 -5.57 -21.44 12.86
CA LYS A 25 -4.44 -22.34 12.55
C LYS A 25 -3.21 -21.87 13.35
N PRO A 26 -2.45 -22.77 13.99
CA PRO A 26 -1.25 -22.39 14.70
C PRO A 26 -0.25 -21.75 13.74
N TYR A 27 0.43 -20.71 14.21
CA TYR A 27 1.42 -19.97 13.46
C TYR A 27 2.69 -20.82 13.28
N ASP A 28 3.11 -21.03 12.03
CA ASP A 28 4.24 -21.92 11.71
C ASP A 28 5.51 -21.10 11.44
N TRP A 29 6.49 -21.28 12.31
CA TRP A 29 7.80 -20.63 12.25
C TRP A 29 8.73 -21.21 11.16
N ASN A 30 8.38 -22.37 10.59
CA ASN A 30 9.11 -22.95 9.46
C ASN A 30 8.69 -22.33 8.12
N LEU A 31 7.56 -21.63 8.09
CA LEU A 31 7.09 -20.88 6.92
C LEU A 31 7.56 -19.42 6.99
N CYS A 32 7.28 -18.68 5.93
CA CYS A 32 7.54 -17.25 5.92
C CYS A 32 6.70 -16.55 7.01
N LEU A 33 7.35 -15.80 7.90
CA LEU A 33 6.67 -15.10 8.99
C LEU A 33 5.64 -14.06 8.48
N ILE A 34 5.84 -13.55 7.26
CA ILE A 34 4.98 -12.50 6.70
C ILE A 34 3.76 -13.06 6.00
N CYS A 35 3.92 -14.14 5.21
CA CYS A 35 2.83 -14.67 4.37
C CYS A 35 2.33 -16.06 4.79
N GLN A 36 2.99 -16.72 5.74
CA GLN A 36 2.61 -18.04 6.27
C GLN A 36 2.39 -19.12 5.18
N ASN A 37 3.13 -19.00 4.07
CA ASN A 37 3.06 -19.91 2.93
C ASN A 37 4.46 -20.40 2.54
N SER A 38 4.51 -21.58 1.92
CA SER A 38 5.67 -22.03 1.15
C SER A 38 5.56 -21.50 -0.28
N THR A 39 6.65 -20.97 -0.82
CA THR A 39 6.73 -20.52 -2.21
C THR A 39 7.99 -21.11 -2.85
N GLU A 40 8.14 -20.93 -4.16
CA GLU A 40 9.37 -21.28 -4.87
C GLU A 40 10.58 -20.45 -4.40
N GLU A 41 10.34 -19.27 -3.81
CA GLU A 41 11.39 -18.43 -3.25
C GLU A 41 11.97 -19.05 -1.98
N GLN A 42 13.30 -19.13 -1.92
CA GLN A 42 13.98 -19.64 -0.72
C GLN A 42 13.78 -18.70 0.48
N LEU A 43 13.43 -19.31 1.61
CA LEU A 43 13.33 -18.63 2.89
C LEU A 43 14.72 -18.19 3.38
N GLN A 44 14.80 -16.97 3.89
CA GLN A 44 16.00 -16.40 4.49
C GLN A 44 15.83 -16.28 6.00
N CYS A 45 16.86 -16.69 6.73
CA CYS A 45 16.96 -16.51 8.18
C CYS A 45 18.03 -15.45 8.48
N PRO A 46 17.67 -14.30 9.05
CA PRO A 46 18.65 -13.29 9.48
C PRO A 46 19.70 -13.79 10.48
N ALA A 47 19.42 -14.83 11.26
CA ALA A 47 20.39 -15.44 12.16
C ALA A 47 21.54 -16.14 11.41
N ASP A 48 21.29 -16.64 10.19
CA ASP A 48 22.30 -17.31 9.36
C ASP A 48 23.23 -16.32 8.62
N SER A 49 23.05 -15.02 8.84
CA SER A 49 23.87 -13.97 8.23
C SER A 49 25.31 -14.05 8.73
N LYS A 50 26.27 -14.16 7.80
CA LYS A 50 27.72 -14.14 8.09
C LYS A 50 28.25 -12.78 8.58
N ARG A 51 27.38 -11.78 8.74
CA ARG A 51 27.75 -10.42 9.17
C ARG A 51 27.92 -10.38 10.69
N SER A 52 28.79 -9.50 11.18
CA SER A 52 29.08 -9.35 12.61
C SER A 52 27.87 -8.93 13.45
N ASN A 53 26.87 -8.31 12.84
CA ASN A 53 25.62 -7.89 13.46
C ASN A 53 24.50 -8.93 13.27
N VAL A 54 24.72 -10.14 13.79
CA VAL A 54 23.72 -11.22 13.76
C VAL A 54 22.41 -10.70 14.35
N GLY A 55 21.29 -10.95 13.65
CA GLY A 55 19.96 -10.52 14.10
C GLY A 55 19.58 -9.07 13.77
N ALA A 56 20.45 -8.25 13.19
CA ALA A 56 20.09 -6.89 12.76
C ALA A 56 18.89 -6.85 11.80
N GLY A 57 18.73 -7.90 10.99
CA GLY A 57 17.57 -8.08 10.11
C GLY A 57 16.25 -8.23 10.87
N TYR A 58 16.26 -8.90 12.02
CA TYR A 58 15.07 -9.02 12.87
C TYR A 58 14.71 -7.69 13.50
N ILE A 59 15.68 -6.97 14.07
CA ILE A 59 15.48 -5.66 14.70
C ILE A 59 14.86 -4.68 13.69
N SER A 60 15.49 -4.53 12.52
CA SER A 60 14.99 -3.62 11.49
C SER A 60 13.59 -4.01 10.99
N LEU A 61 13.32 -5.30 10.83
CA LEU A 61 12.02 -5.77 10.36
C LEU A 61 10.94 -5.54 11.43
N SER A 62 11.19 -5.91 12.68
CA SER A 62 10.23 -5.74 13.78
C SER A 62 9.87 -4.28 14.01
N GLU A 63 10.87 -3.39 14.01
CA GLU A 63 10.62 -1.94 14.12
C GLU A 63 9.73 -1.41 12.99
N ASN A 64 10.00 -1.83 11.75
CA ASN A 64 9.17 -1.42 10.63
C ASN A 64 7.75 -1.99 10.74
N LEU A 65 7.58 -3.26 11.11
CA LEU A 65 6.25 -3.87 11.26
C LEU A 65 5.40 -3.14 12.29
N VAL A 66 5.98 -2.76 13.44
CA VAL A 66 5.31 -1.94 14.45
C VAL A 66 4.90 -0.59 13.86
N ARG A 67 5.82 0.11 13.19
CA ARG A 67 5.51 1.41 12.57
C ARG A 67 4.46 1.31 11.45
N PHE A 68 4.45 0.22 10.68
CA PHE A 68 3.41 -0.03 9.68
C PHE A 68 2.04 -0.24 10.32
N ASN A 69 1.99 -0.87 11.50
CA ASN A 69 0.77 -1.04 12.29
C ASN A 69 0.28 0.28 12.87
N GLU A 70 1.19 1.10 13.42
CA GLU A 70 0.87 2.45 13.93
C GLU A 70 0.22 3.34 12.86
N ILE A 71 0.67 3.23 11.61
CA ILE A 71 0.09 3.94 10.47
C ILE A 71 -1.05 3.16 9.79
N GLY A 72 -1.60 2.10 10.39
CA GLY A 72 -2.73 1.35 9.81
C GLY A 72 -2.47 0.78 8.40
N CYS A 73 -1.21 0.60 8.01
CA CYS A 73 -0.80 0.07 6.71
C CYS A 73 -0.25 -1.36 6.81
N LEU A 74 -0.37 -1.99 7.98
CA LEU A 74 -0.03 -3.40 8.16
C LEU A 74 -1.19 -4.27 7.67
N PRO A 75 -0.96 -5.25 6.79
CA PRO A 75 -2.02 -6.17 6.38
C PRO A 75 -2.54 -7.01 7.55
N ASP A 76 -3.85 -7.25 7.59
CA ASP A 76 -4.52 -8.09 8.63
C ASP A 76 -3.96 -9.51 8.72
N SER A 77 -3.31 -10.00 7.66
CA SER A 77 -2.62 -11.29 7.66
C SER A 77 -1.43 -11.35 8.62
N ILE A 78 -0.89 -10.21 9.03
CA ILE A 78 0.26 -10.12 9.94
C ILE A 78 -0.25 -9.68 11.30
N ASN A 79 -0.28 -10.61 12.24
CA ASN A 79 -0.74 -10.31 13.59
C ASN A 79 0.46 -10.11 14.54
N LEU A 80 0.68 -8.86 14.97
CA LEU A 80 1.79 -8.53 15.88
C LEU A 80 1.65 -9.19 17.26
N THR A 81 0.43 -9.50 17.72
CA THR A 81 0.24 -10.14 19.02
C THR A 81 0.75 -11.58 19.05
N ILE A 82 0.74 -12.26 17.90
CA ILE A 82 1.31 -13.61 17.76
C ILE A 82 2.84 -13.53 17.68
N LEU A 83 3.35 -12.44 17.10
CA LEU A 83 4.78 -12.21 16.91
C LEU A 83 5.49 -11.71 18.17
N ASP A 84 4.77 -11.29 19.21
CA ASP A 84 5.31 -10.84 20.47
C ASP A 84 4.91 -11.79 21.61
N ASP A 85 5.85 -12.61 22.07
CA ASP A 85 5.66 -13.51 23.23
C ASP A 85 5.86 -12.80 24.58
N GLY A 86 5.87 -11.46 24.59
CA GLY A 86 6.11 -10.62 25.76
C GLY A 86 7.58 -10.27 25.96
N SER A 87 8.48 -10.80 25.12
CA SER A 87 9.92 -10.51 25.14
C SER A 87 10.35 -9.47 24.10
N SER A 88 9.39 -8.82 23.43
CA SER A 88 9.51 -8.03 22.20
C SER A 88 9.56 -8.88 20.93
N ILE A 89 8.95 -8.36 19.87
CA ILE A 89 8.89 -9.01 18.55
C ILE A 89 10.27 -9.46 18.07
N ALA A 90 11.29 -8.59 18.14
CA ALA A 90 12.64 -8.92 17.67
C ALA A 90 13.20 -10.18 18.36
N ASN A 91 13.06 -10.26 19.69
CA ASN A 91 13.54 -11.40 20.47
C ASN A 91 12.73 -12.66 20.18
N THR A 92 11.41 -12.55 20.03
CA THR A 92 10.56 -13.66 19.61
C THR A 92 10.99 -14.19 18.24
N LEU A 93 11.30 -13.30 17.27
CA LEU A 93 11.77 -13.70 15.94
C LEU A 93 13.13 -14.41 16.00
N VAL A 94 14.07 -13.91 16.82
CA VAL A 94 15.38 -14.54 17.04
C VAL A 94 15.22 -15.92 17.67
N LYS A 95 14.45 -16.02 18.76
CA LYS A 95 14.22 -17.26 19.52
C LYS A 95 13.63 -18.37 18.64
N ASN A 96 12.75 -18.02 17.71
CA ASN A 96 12.11 -18.97 16.81
C ASN A 96 12.87 -19.17 15.47
N ASN A 97 14.05 -18.57 15.30
CA ASN A 97 14.80 -18.57 14.04
C ASN A 97 13.91 -18.23 12.84
N ALA A 98 13.08 -17.20 13.01
CA ALA A 98 12.00 -16.89 12.09
C ALA A 98 12.55 -16.63 10.68
N LYS A 99 11.86 -17.17 9.68
CA LYS A 99 12.28 -17.09 8.29
C LYS A 99 11.33 -16.23 7.49
N PHE A 100 11.83 -15.63 6.42
CA PHE A 100 10.98 -14.90 5.49
C PHE A 100 11.51 -14.96 4.07
N HIS A 101 10.60 -14.86 3.10
CA HIS A 101 10.97 -14.56 1.73
C HIS A 101 11.58 -13.15 1.67
N LYS A 102 12.60 -12.97 0.83
CA LYS A 102 13.20 -11.65 0.58
C LYS A 102 12.17 -10.71 -0.03
N SER A 103 11.33 -11.19 -0.94
CA SER A 103 10.24 -10.40 -1.53
C SER A 103 9.24 -9.91 -0.46
N CYS A 104 8.92 -10.75 0.52
CA CYS A 104 8.02 -10.40 1.62
C CYS A 104 8.64 -9.32 2.52
N SER A 105 9.88 -9.50 2.98
CA SER A 105 10.52 -8.53 3.89
C SER A 105 10.75 -7.18 3.22
N LEU A 106 11.01 -7.15 1.91
CA LEU A 106 11.14 -5.90 1.14
C LEU A 106 9.86 -5.05 1.11
N LYS A 107 8.67 -5.63 1.35
CA LYS A 107 7.42 -4.86 1.47
C LYS A 107 7.42 -3.96 2.70
N PHE A 108 8.14 -4.36 3.76
CA PHE A 108 8.17 -3.69 5.05
C PHE A 108 9.54 -3.06 5.36
N ASN A 109 10.23 -2.57 4.32
CA ASN A 109 11.49 -1.87 4.52
C ASN A 109 11.29 -0.38 4.86
N SER A 110 12.36 0.27 5.33
CA SER A 110 12.35 1.68 5.74
C SER A 110 11.96 2.65 4.62
N THR A 111 12.28 2.35 3.36
CA THR A 111 11.90 3.19 2.21
C THR A 111 10.41 3.10 1.92
N LYS A 112 9.82 1.90 2.03
CA LYS A 112 8.38 1.70 1.91
C LYS A 112 7.64 2.37 3.06
N LEU A 113 8.19 2.28 4.28
CA LEU A 113 7.62 2.95 5.45
C LEU A 113 7.56 4.48 5.26
N LYS A 114 8.68 5.11 4.87
CA LYS A 114 8.72 6.56 4.59
C LYS A 114 7.70 6.97 3.52
N ARG A 115 7.52 6.15 2.48
CA ARG A 115 6.53 6.41 1.42
C ARG A 115 5.10 6.27 1.95
N ALA A 116 4.83 5.29 2.80
CA ALA A 116 3.51 5.10 3.43
C ALA A 116 3.16 6.27 4.35
N GLN A 117 4.10 6.69 5.22
CA GLN A 117 3.94 7.86 6.09
C GLN A 117 3.62 9.13 5.30
N LYS A 118 4.34 9.37 4.18
CA LYS A 118 4.06 10.53 3.33
C LYS A 118 2.65 10.52 2.71
N ARG A 119 2.08 9.34 2.44
CA ARG A 119 0.71 9.24 1.91
C ARG A 119 -0.34 9.64 2.94
N GLN A 120 -0.10 9.36 4.22
CA GLN A 120 -1.00 9.77 5.31
C GLN A 120 -1.00 11.27 5.55
N LEU A 121 0.18 11.89 5.56
CA LEU A 121 0.25 13.35 5.70
C LEU A 121 -0.51 14.08 4.57
N LEU A 122 -0.51 13.52 3.35
CA LEU A 122 -1.26 14.08 2.23
C LEU A 122 -2.78 13.79 2.26
N SER A 123 -3.25 12.80 3.04
CA SER A 123 -4.68 12.54 3.19
C SER A 123 -5.33 13.41 4.25
N ASP A 124 -4.55 13.89 5.23
CA ASP A 124 -5.08 14.68 6.35
C ASP A 124 -5.11 16.19 6.04
N ASP A 125 -4.33 16.66 5.06
CA ASP A 125 -4.30 18.07 4.59
C ASP A 125 -5.39 18.38 3.54
N VAL A 126 -6.66 18.14 3.88
CA VAL A 126 -7.81 18.68 3.13
C VAL A 126 -8.43 19.86 3.87
N VAL A 127 -7.66 20.92 4.16
CA VAL A 127 -8.11 22.33 4.08
C VAL A 127 -6.88 23.26 3.96
N GLU A 128 -7.01 24.24 3.05
CA GLU A 128 -6.17 25.43 2.81
C GLU A 128 -5.01 25.32 1.80
N ASP A 129 -5.39 25.73 0.58
CA ASP A 129 -4.58 26.37 -0.45
C ASP A 129 -3.36 27.13 0.10
N SER A 130 -2.18 26.57 -0.13
CA SER A 130 -0.96 27.37 -0.28
C SER A 130 0.02 26.66 -1.21
N GLY A 131 -0.16 26.87 -2.51
CA GLY A 131 0.89 27.17 -3.50
C GLY A 131 2.24 26.43 -3.51
N GLN A 132 2.42 25.26 -2.90
CA GLN A 132 3.69 24.54 -2.90
C GLN A 132 3.75 23.51 -4.02
N LYS A 133 4.51 23.85 -5.07
CA LYS A 133 4.79 23.03 -6.25
C LYS A 133 5.30 21.65 -5.82
N LYS A 134 4.42 20.64 -5.85
CA LYS A 134 4.81 19.23 -5.80
C LYS A 134 5.67 18.98 -7.03
N ALA A 135 6.94 18.60 -6.85
CA ALA A 135 7.79 18.15 -7.94
C ALA A 135 7.24 16.82 -8.47
N HIS A 136 6.32 16.92 -9.43
CA HIS A 136 5.77 15.79 -10.15
C HIS A 136 6.82 15.27 -11.13
N THR A 137 7.28 14.04 -10.94
CA THR A 137 8.18 13.38 -11.91
C THR A 137 7.45 12.88 -13.16
N ARG A 138 6.12 13.09 -13.24
CA ARG A 138 5.32 13.03 -14.46
C ARG A 138 4.26 14.10 -14.33
N ALA A 139 4.33 15.13 -15.18
CA ALA A 139 3.41 16.27 -15.14
C ALA A 139 1.96 15.82 -15.31
N SER A 140 1.20 15.75 -14.22
CA SER A 140 -0.24 15.99 -14.26
C SER A 140 -0.41 17.50 -14.15
N LEU A 141 -0.48 18.17 -15.30
CA LEU A 141 -1.04 19.52 -15.35
C LEU A 141 -2.49 19.35 -14.90
N SER A 142 -2.80 19.80 -13.69
CA SER A 142 -4.19 20.08 -13.31
C SER A 142 -4.63 21.27 -14.18
N CYS A 143 -5.09 20.98 -15.40
CA CYS A 143 -5.83 21.98 -16.14
C CYS A 143 -7.24 21.99 -15.58
N ASP A 144 -7.56 23.11 -14.94
CA ASP A 144 -8.82 23.83 -15.07
C ASP A 144 -9.84 23.08 -15.94
N VAL A 145 -10.96 22.66 -15.32
CA VAL A 145 -12.06 21.93 -15.95
C VAL A 145 -12.74 22.87 -16.95
N SER A 146 -12.08 23.07 -18.08
CA SER A 146 -12.69 23.55 -19.30
C SER A 146 -13.50 22.38 -19.81
N LEU A 147 -14.81 22.57 -20.01
CA LEU A 147 -15.80 21.63 -20.54
C LEU A 147 -15.49 21.17 -21.98
N LYS A 148 -14.25 20.75 -22.24
CA LYS A 148 -13.80 20.21 -23.51
C LYS A 148 -13.96 18.70 -23.43
N GLU A 149 -14.75 18.16 -24.34
CA GLU A 149 -14.84 16.72 -24.54
C GLU A 149 -13.48 16.21 -25.03
N TYR A 150 -12.73 15.52 -24.16
CA TYR A 150 -11.45 14.94 -24.52
C TYR A 150 -11.66 13.59 -25.21
N VAL A 151 -10.99 13.40 -26.35
CA VAL A 151 -10.98 12.13 -27.09
C VAL A 151 -9.56 11.58 -27.15
N CYS A 152 -9.44 10.24 -27.14
CA CYS A 152 -8.15 9.60 -27.37
C CYS A 152 -7.63 9.93 -28.78
N PHE A 153 -6.41 10.47 -28.88
CA PHE A 153 -5.79 10.77 -30.17
C PHE A 153 -5.66 9.53 -31.08
N LEU A 154 -5.36 8.36 -30.50
CA LEU A 154 -5.15 7.13 -31.24
C LEU A 154 -6.46 6.56 -31.79
N CYS A 155 -7.40 6.20 -30.90
CA CYS A 155 -8.64 5.53 -31.29
C CYS A 155 -9.86 6.46 -31.49
N GLY A 156 -9.78 7.73 -31.11
CA GLY A 156 -10.89 8.69 -31.24
C GLY A 156 -12.01 8.53 -30.20
N SER A 157 -11.91 7.57 -29.28
CA SER A 157 -12.95 7.35 -28.27
C SER A 157 -12.93 8.44 -27.19
N SER A 158 -14.10 9.03 -26.92
CA SER A 158 -14.37 9.83 -25.73
C SER A 158 -14.51 8.89 -24.52
N SER A 159 -13.73 9.11 -23.48
CA SER A 159 -13.94 8.41 -22.22
C SER A 159 -14.24 9.43 -21.14
N SER A 160 -15.07 9.05 -20.16
CA SER A 160 -15.22 9.81 -18.93
C SER A 160 -13.82 10.08 -18.35
N ASP A 161 -13.58 11.33 -17.96
CA ASP A 161 -12.28 11.98 -17.67
C ASP A 161 -11.21 11.12 -16.97
N ASP A 162 -11.59 10.13 -16.16
CA ASP A 162 -10.68 9.32 -15.36
C ASP A 162 -9.80 8.30 -16.11
N THR A 163 -10.03 8.04 -17.40
CA THR A 163 -9.21 7.06 -18.15
C THR A 163 -8.36 7.63 -19.28
N LEU A 164 -8.44 8.94 -19.55
CA LEU A 164 -7.65 9.58 -20.60
C LEU A 164 -6.42 10.26 -20.00
N HIS A 165 -5.24 9.79 -20.38
CA HIS A 165 -4.00 10.44 -19.97
C HIS A 165 -3.67 11.60 -20.92
N HIS A 166 -3.55 12.80 -20.36
CA HIS A 166 -3.02 13.95 -21.09
C HIS A 166 -1.54 13.75 -21.41
N VAL A 167 -1.16 13.85 -22.68
CA VAL A 167 0.23 13.75 -23.14
C VAL A 167 0.54 14.96 -24.01
N SER A 168 1.58 15.73 -23.64
CA SER A 168 2.14 16.75 -24.53
C SER A 168 2.94 16.07 -25.64
N THR A 169 2.56 16.32 -26.89
CA THR A 169 3.01 15.57 -28.07
C THR A 169 4.44 15.90 -28.51
N TYR A 170 5.04 16.98 -28.02
CA TYR A 170 6.29 17.50 -28.59
C TYR A 170 7.45 16.48 -28.57
N ASN A 171 7.61 15.70 -27.49
CA ASN A 171 8.66 14.67 -27.39
C ASN A 171 8.16 13.24 -27.69
N VAL A 172 6.85 13.03 -27.80
CA VAL A 172 6.25 11.69 -28.02
C VAL A 172 6.04 11.41 -29.52
N ASP A 173 6.07 12.45 -30.36
CA ASP A 173 5.84 12.38 -31.81
C ASP A 173 6.76 11.39 -32.53
N SER A 174 8.08 11.44 -32.30
CA SER A 174 9.06 10.64 -33.06
C SER A 174 8.82 9.12 -32.92
N ARG A 175 8.55 8.65 -31.70
CA ARG A 175 8.29 7.23 -31.44
C ARG A 175 6.94 6.77 -31.97
N VAL A 176 5.90 7.59 -31.82
CA VAL A 176 4.56 7.25 -32.32
C VAL A 176 4.56 7.23 -33.85
N ARG A 177 5.28 8.16 -34.49
CA ARG A 177 5.47 8.21 -35.94
C ARG A 177 6.20 6.97 -36.46
N GLU A 178 7.30 6.58 -35.83
CA GLU A 178 8.04 5.35 -36.20
C GLU A 178 7.15 4.11 -36.10
N CYS A 179 6.37 3.98 -35.03
CA CYS A 179 5.42 2.89 -34.88
C CYS A 179 4.31 2.93 -35.94
N ALA A 180 3.74 4.10 -36.22
CA ALA A 180 2.69 4.25 -37.24
C ALA A 180 3.19 3.91 -38.65
N VAL A 181 4.43 4.26 -38.99
CA VAL A 181 5.07 3.83 -40.26
C VAL A 181 5.24 2.32 -40.32
N LYS A 182 5.75 1.69 -39.25
CA LYS A 182 5.94 0.23 -39.18
C LYS A 182 4.61 -0.54 -39.30
N LEU A 183 3.55 0.00 -38.72
CA LEU A 183 2.21 -0.59 -38.74
C LEU A 183 1.38 -0.16 -39.96
N GLN A 184 1.93 0.71 -40.82
CA GLN A 184 1.21 1.32 -41.96
C GLN A 184 -0.11 1.98 -41.55
N ASP A 185 -0.16 2.56 -40.34
CA ASP A 185 -1.34 3.23 -39.79
C ASP A 185 -1.44 4.65 -40.35
N THR A 186 -2.10 4.76 -41.50
CA THR A 186 -2.27 6.04 -42.21
C THR A 186 -3.12 7.03 -41.42
N ALA A 187 -4.07 6.56 -40.60
CA ALA A 187 -4.93 7.41 -39.79
C ALA A 187 -4.12 8.14 -38.72
N ILE A 188 -3.23 7.44 -38.01
CA ILE A 188 -2.33 8.07 -37.03
C ILE A 188 -1.35 9.02 -37.73
N LEU A 189 -0.78 8.64 -38.88
CA LEU A 189 0.14 9.48 -39.64
C LEU A 189 -0.49 10.82 -40.07
N THR A 190 -1.74 10.80 -40.55
CA THR A 190 -2.47 12.02 -40.91
C THR A 190 -2.73 12.89 -39.68
N LYS A 191 -3.14 12.31 -38.55
CA LYS A 191 -3.36 13.04 -37.31
C LYS A 191 -2.06 13.68 -36.78
N LEU A 192 -0.92 13.00 -36.90
CA LEU A 192 0.39 13.55 -36.50
C LEU A 192 0.86 14.69 -37.41
N ALA A 193 0.45 14.70 -38.69
CA ALA A 193 0.78 15.79 -39.61
C ALA A 193 -0.03 17.08 -39.31
N ALA A 194 -1.27 16.93 -38.82
CA ALA A 194 -2.16 18.06 -38.53
C ALA A 194 -1.76 18.89 -37.29
N VAL A 195 -0.92 18.34 -36.40
CA VAL A 195 -0.49 18.99 -35.13
C VAL A 195 0.71 19.94 -35.33
N MET A 196 1.24 20.06 -36.55
CA MET A 196 2.42 20.88 -36.91
C MET A 196 2.11 22.29 -37.46
N GLY A 197 0.89 22.80 -37.26
CA GLY A 197 0.51 24.19 -37.60
C GLY A 197 0.08 24.97 -36.38
#